data_AF-A0A1W9RL72-F1
#
_entry.id   AF-A0A1W9RL72-F1
#
_cell.length_a   1.000
_cell.length_b   1.000
_cell.length_c   1.000
_cell.angle_alpha   90.00
_cell.angle_beta   90.00
_cell.angle_gamma   90.00
#
_symmetry.space_group_name_H-M   'P 1'
#
loop_
_entity.id
_entity.type
_entity.pdbx_description
1 polymer ?
#
loop_
_entity_poly.entity_id
_entity_poly.type
_entity_poly.pdbx_seq_one_letter_code
_entity_poly.pdbx_strand_id
1 'polypeptide(L)'
;MRIRTAIMTLFNVIALADGKVTEDEEKMIFDVLSTQFHISEQNLHSEFEKNLKQIQDNAPEMIKEAVFVLREECSAEEVKDVINLLKDLSLTDNNLDRREMMIIEMLEQLLATS
;
A
#
# COMPACT_ATOMS: atom_id res chain seq x y z
N MET A 1 -8.92 2.28 11.88
CA MET A 1 -9.30 3.03 10.66
C MET A 1 -8.09 3.61 9.93
N ARG A 2 -7.06 4.11 10.64
CA ARG A 2 -5.86 4.71 10.02
C ARG A 2 -4.94 3.71 9.31
N ILE A 3 -4.63 2.57 9.94
CA ILE A 3 -3.80 1.50 9.34
C ILE A 3 -4.35 1.06 7.98
N ARG A 4 -5.66 0.81 7.88
CA ARG A 4 -6.31 0.45 6.62
C ARG A 4 -6.00 1.45 5.51
N THR A 5 -6.19 2.74 5.78
CA THR A 5 -5.95 3.80 4.79
C THR A 5 -4.47 3.90 4.45
N ALA A 6 -3.58 3.72 5.43
CA ALA A 6 -2.14 3.71 5.21
C ALA A 6 -1.71 2.56 4.26
N ILE A 7 -2.16 1.34 4.55
CA ILE A 7 -1.87 0.16 3.74
C ILE A 7 -2.43 0.32 2.32
N MET A 8 -3.70 0.72 2.21
CA MET A 8 -4.33 1.01 0.92
C MET A 8 -3.58 2.09 0.14
N THR A 9 -3.08 3.13 0.81
CA THR A 9 -2.29 4.19 0.19
C THR A 9 -1.02 3.62 -0.44
N LEU A 10 -0.28 2.77 0.29
CA LEU A 10 0.97 2.19 -0.22
C LEU A 10 0.70 1.30 -1.42
N PHE A 11 -0.32 0.44 -1.36
CA PHE A 11 -0.74 -0.39 -2.48
C PHE A 11 -1.16 0.43 -3.71
N ASN A 12 -1.97 1.47 -3.49
CA ASN A 12 -2.44 2.33 -4.58
C ASN A 12 -1.32 3.15 -5.22
N VAL A 13 -0.31 3.57 -4.44
CA VAL A 13 0.85 4.27 -4.99
C VAL A 13 1.68 3.34 -5.88
N ILE A 14 1.85 2.08 -5.47
CA ILE A 14 2.54 1.06 -6.28
C ILE A 14 1.75 0.78 -7.55
N ALA A 15 0.46 0.43 -7.45
CA ALA A 15 -0.36 0.14 -8.63
C ALA A 15 -0.59 1.36 -9.55
N LEU A 16 -0.40 2.59 -9.06
CA LEU A 16 -0.45 3.81 -9.88
C LEU A 16 0.92 4.19 -10.46
N ALA A 17 2.01 3.47 -10.17
CA ALA A 17 3.34 3.78 -10.67
C ALA A 17 3.37 3.84 -12.21
N ASP A 18 2.69 2.89 -12.86
CA ASP A 18 2.55 2.81 -14.33
C ASP A 18 1.44 3.72 -14.89
N GLY A 19 0.87 4.57 -14.05
CA GLY A 19 -0.11 5.59 -14.41
C GLY A 19 -1.56 5.11 -14.40
N LYS A 20 -1.81 3.81 -14.27
CA LYS A 20 -3.16 3.26 -14.13
C LYS A 20 -3.15 1.93 -13.39
N VAL A 21 -4.01 1.81 -12.39
CA VAL A 21 -4.33 0.54 -11.73
C VAL A 21 -5.16 -0.34 -12.68
N THR A 22 -4.72 -1.57 -12.89
CA THR A 22 -5.43 -2.61 -13.61
C THR A 22 -6.48 -3.31 -12.73
N GLU A 23 -7.44 -4.02 -13.35
CA GLU A 23 -8.47 -4.77 -12.59
C GLU A 23 -7.86 -5.91 -11.75
N ASP A 24 -6.74 -6.48 -12.19
CA ASP A 24 -6.06 -7.57 -11.48
C ASP A 24 -5.33 -7.05 -10.23
N GLU A 25 -4.67 -5.89 -10.33
CA GLU A 25 -4.07 -5.21 -9.17
C GLU A 25 -5.14 -4.76 -8.18
N GLU A 26 -6.25 -4.17 -8.64
CA GLU A 26 -7.35 -3.76 -7.77
C GLU A 26 -7.91 -4.96 -7.00
N LYS A 27 -8.15 -6.09 -7.68
CA LYS A 27 -8.60 -7.34 -7.03
C LYS A 27 -7.60 -7.83 -6.01
N MET A 28 -6.32 -7.87 -6.35
CA MET A 28 -5.28 -8.31 -5.43
C MET A 28 -5.23 -7.43 -4.18
N ILE A 29 -5.33 -6.11 -4.35
CA ILE A 29 -5.39 -5.15 -3.24
C ILE A 29 -6.64 -5.42 -2.38
N PHE A 30 -7.80 -5.66 -2.98
CA PHE A 30 -9.04 -5.93 -2.24
C PHE A 30 -9.01 -7.28 -1.52
N ASP A 31 -8.44 -8.31 -2.14
CA ASP A 31 -8.25 -9.62 -1.53
C ASP A 31 -7.32 -9.51 -0.32
N VAL A 32 -6.22 -8.77 -0.43
CA VAL A 32 -5.31 -8.52 0.70
C VAL A 32 -6.00 -7.75 1.83
N LEU A 33 -6.69 -6.65 1.49
CA LEU A 33 -7.39 -5.81 2.46
C LEU A 33 -8.54 -6.56 3.16
N SER A 34 -9.25 -7.43 2.44
CA SER A 34 -10.36 -8.21 3.01
C SER A 34 -9.86 -9.40 3.85
N THR A 35 -8.86 -10.15 3.37
CA THR A 35 -8.39 -11.40 4.00
C THR A 35 -7.46 -11.16 5.18
N GLN A 36 -6.49 -10.26 5.07
CA GLN A 36 -5.49 -10.04 6.12
C GLN A 36 -5.96 -8.99 7.12
N PHE A 37 -6.66 -7.95 6.65
CA PHE A 37 -7.08 -6.83 7.49
C PHE A 37 -8.56 -6.85 7.88
N HIS A 38 -9.30 -7.91 7.50
CA HIS A 38 -10.71 -8.14 7.85
C HIS A 38 -11.63 -6.95 7.52
N ILE A 39 -11.35 -6.27 6.40
CA ILE A 39 -12.07 -5.06 6.02
C ILE A 39 -13.36 -5.46 5.28
N SER A 40 -14.51 -4.94 5.74
CA SER A 40 -15.79 -5.16 5.07
C SER A 40 -15.84 -4.47 3.69
N GLU A 41 -16.23 -5.21 2.66
CA GLU A 41 -16.34 -4.72 1.27
C GLU A 41 -17.26 -3.51 1.09
N GLN A 42 -18.27 -3.31 1.96
CA GLN A 42 -19.36 -2.36 1.75
C GLN A 42 -18.93 -0.89 1.54
N ASN A 43 -17.68 -0.51 1.85
CA ASN A 43 -17.13 0.82 1.53
C ASN A 43 -15.73 0.78 0.90
N LEU A 44 -15.18 -0.40 0.61
CA LEU A 44 -13.78 -0.55 0.21
C LEU A 44 -13.49 0.16 -1.11
N HIS A 45 -14.36 -0.03 -2.10
CA HIS A 45 -14.20 0.57 -3.42
C HIS A 45 -14.32 2.09 -3.40
N SER A 46 -15.26 2.65 -2.63
CA SER A 46 -15.38 4.12 -2.48
C SER A 46 -14.17 4.73 -1.78
N GLU A 47 -13.61 4.05 -0.78
CA GLU A 47 -12.40 4.49 -0.10
C GLU A 47 -11.17 4.39 -1.00
N PHE A 48 -11.08 3.33 -1.80
CA PHE A 48 -10.04 3.11 -2.79
C PHE A 48 -10.02 4.22 -3.84
N GLU A 49 -11.17 4.52 -4.48
CA GLU A 49 -11.26 5.60 -5.46
C GLU A 49 -10.93 6.98 -4.85
N LYS A 50 -11.40 7.23 -3.62
CA LYS A 50 -11.10 8.47 -2.91
C LYS A 50 -9.60 8.58 -2.63
N ASN A 51 -8.97 7.49 -2.22
CA ASN A 51 -7.55 7.43 -1.94
C ASN A 51 -6.72 7.65 -3.22
N LEU A 52 -7.09 7.03 -4.35
CA LEU A 52 -6.45 7.26 -5.64
C LEU A 52 -6.47 8.72 -6.07
N LYS A 53 -7.61 9.41 -5.91
CA LYS A 53 -7.71 10.85 -6.20
C LYS A 53 -6.75 11.67 -5.33
N GLN A 54 -6.68 11.37 -4.04
CA GLN A 54 -5.79 12.08 -3.12
C GLN A 54 -4.29 11.83 -3.44
N ILE A 55 -3.94 10.63 -3.89
CA ILE A 55 -2.56 10.30 -4.31
C ILE A 55 -2.15 11.16 -5.51
N GLN A 56 -3.06 11.36 -6.48
CA GLN A 56 -2.79 12.23 -7.63
C GLN A 56 -2.51 13.68 -7.21
N ASP A 57 -3.14 14.15 -6.12
CA ASP A 57 -2.94 15.49 -5.59
C ASP A 57 -1.66 15.62 -4.73
N ASN A 58 -1.32 14.62 -3.92
CA ASN A 58 -0.20 14.70 -2.97
C ASN A 58 0.42 13.35 -2.55
N ALA A 59 0.86 12.53 -3.52
CA ALA A 59 1.49 11.23 -3.25
C ALA A 59 2.63 11.26 -2.21
N PRO A 60 3.62 12.18 -2.27
CA PRO A 60 4.77 12.13 -1.36
C PRO A 60 4.41 12.28 0.12
N GLU A 61 3.42 13.12 0.45
CA GLU A 61 2.99 13.31 1.83
C GLU A 61 2.16 12.14 2.33
N MET A 62 1.28 11.61 1.47
CA MET A 62 0.47 10.42 1.81
C MET A 62 1.33 9.18 2.08
N ILE A 63 2.42 8.99 1.32
CA ILE A 63 3.39 7.91 1.56
C ILE A 63 4.02 8.07 2.94
N LYS A 64 4.45 9.28 3.31
CA LYS A 64 5.06 9.53 4.63
C LYS A 64 4.08 9.27 5.77
N GLU A 65 2.84 9.74 5.64
CA GLU A 65 1.79 9.50 6.63
C GLU A 65 1.51 8.00 6.78
N ALA A 66 1.42 7.27 5.66
CA ALA A 66 1.21 5.83 5.68
C ALA A 66 2.36 5.07 6.36
N VAL A 67 3.61 5.40 6.01
CA VAL A 67 4.81 4.82 6.64
C VAL A 67 4.84 5.13 8.14
N PHE A 68 4.47 6.35 8.54
CA PHE A 68 4.40 6.74 9.95
C PHE A 68 3.32 5.96 10.71
N VAL A 69 2.12 5.80 10.14
CA VAL A 69 1.05 5.01 10.74
C VAL A 69 1.46 3.54 10.92
N LEU A 70 2.11 2.94 9.92
CA LEU A 70 2.62 1.58 10.04
C LEU A 70 3.65 1.43 11.15
N ARG A 71 4.55 2.41 11.31
CA ARG A 71 5.54 2.39 12.39
C ARG A 71 4.91 2.44 13.78
N GLU A 72 3.88 3.27 13.96
CA GLU A 72 3.25 3.51 15.27
C GLU A 72 2.24 2.43 15.64
N GLU A 73 1.53 1.89 14.64
CA GLU A 73 0.34 1.06 14.88
C GLU A 73 0.53 -0.42 14.45
N CYS A 74 1.62 -0.78 13.77
CA CYS A 74 1.89 -2.17 13.37
C CYS A 74 3.14 -2.74 14.05
N SER A 75 3.10 -4.04 14.33
CA SER A 75 4.25 -4.82 14.73
C SER A 75 5.24 -5.02 13.57
N ALA A 76 6.49 -5.35 13.90
CA ALA A 76 7.50 -5.66 12.89
C ALA A 76 7.12 -6.85 11.98
N GLU A 77 6.29 -7.77 12.47
CA GLU A 77 5.77 -8.89 11.68
C GLU A 77 4.73 -8.42 10.67
N GLU A 78 3.76 -7.60 11.10
CA GLU A 78 2.76 -7.00 10.21
C GLU A 78 3.40 -6.09 9.15
N VAL A 79 4.43 -5.33 9.50
CA VAL A 79 5.18 -4.50 8.53
C VAL A 79 5.91 -5.38 7.50
N LYS A 80 6.47 -6.53 7.91
CA LYS A 80 7.06 -7.50 6.97
C LYS A 80 6.02 -8.09 6.02
N ASP A 81 4.84 -8.40 6.52
CA ASP A 81 3.75 -8.91 5.69
C ASP A 81 3.35 -7.86 4.64
N VAL A 82 3.20 -6.59 5.03
CA VAL A 82 2.94 -5.50 4.08
C VAL A 82 4.05 -5.39 3.02
N ILE A 83 5.32 -5.46 3.41
CA ILE A 83 6.45 -5.42 2.45
C ILE A 83 6.38 -6.58 1.44
N ASN A 84 6.09 -7.79 1.91
CA ASN A 84 5.99 -8.96 1.04
C ASN A 84 4.84 -8.80 0.03
N LEU A 85 3.71 -8.25 0.46
CA LEU A 85 2.57 -8.03 -0.42
C LEU A 85 2.82 -6.94 -1.45
N LEU A 86 3.54 -5.87 -1.08
CA LEU A 86 3.97 -4.84 -2.03
C LEU A 86 4.94 -5.40 -3.08
N LYS A 87 5.81 -6.34 -2.67
CA LYS A 87 6.68 -7.10 -3.60
C LYS A 87 5.86 -7.99 -4.52
N ASP A 88 4.87 -8.71 -4.00
CA ASP A 88 4.00 -9.57 -4.82
C ASP A 88 3.20 -8.74 -5.84
N LEU A 89 2.71 -7.56 -5.44
CA LEU A 89 2.00 -6.63 -6.32
C LEU A 89 2.93 -6.13 -7.45
N SER A 90 4.11 -5.63 -7.10
CA SER A 90 5.09 -5.15 -8.11
C SER A 90 5.62 -6.24 -9.05
N LEU A 91 5.61 -7.51 -8.62
CA LEU A 91 5.94 -8.64 -9.50
C LEU A 91 4.83 -8.95 -10.51
N THR A 92 3.60 -8.49 -10.29
CA THR A 92 2.47 -8.70 -11.19
C THR A 92 2.66 -7.98 -12.53
N ASP A 93 3.30 -6.79 -12.53
CA ASP A 93 3.61 -6.03 -13.75
C ASP A 93 5.00 -6.35 -14.37
N ASN A 94 5.69 -7.38 -13.85
CA ASN A 94 7.01 -7.85 -14.30
C ASN A 94 8.15 -6.79 -14.31
N ASN A 95 7.95 -5.60 -13.74
CA ASN A 95 9.00 -4.60 -13.57
C ASN A 95 8.83 -3.90 -12.22
N LEU A 96 9.77 -4.13 -11.30
CA LEU A 96 9.90 -3.25 -10.15
C LEU A 96 10.44 -1.88 -10.63
N ASP A 97 9.61 -0.84 -10.64
CA ASP A 97 10.05 0.52 -10.89
C ASP A 97 10.80 1.08 -9.66
N ARG A 98 11.65 2.08 -9.91
CA ARG A 98 12.43 2.77 -8.88
C ARG A 98 11.55 3.37 -7.77
N ARG A 99 10.31 3.78 -8.06
CA ARG A 99 9.39 4.30 -7.04
C ARG A 99 8.91 3.21 -6.09
N GLU A 100 8.59 2.04 -6.62
CA GLU A 100 8.15 0.89 -5.82
C GLU A 100 9.28 0.40 -4.92
N MET A 101 10.50 0.31 -5.47
CA MET A 101 11.70 0.01 -4.67
C MET A 101 11.90 1.02 -3.55
N MET A 102 11.75 2.31 -3.82
CA MET A 102 11.94 3.35 -2.80
C MET A 102 10.94 3.21 -1.64
N ILE A 103 9.68 2.84 -1.93
CA ILE A 103 8.67 2.61 -0.89
C ILE A 103 9.02 1.38 -0.05
N ILE A 104 9.43 0.29 -0.72
CA ILE A 104 9.87 -0.94 -0.05
C ILE A 104 11.08 -0.65 0.84
N GLU A 105 12.10 0.07 0.34
CA GLU A 105 13.29 0.45 1.09
C GLU A 105 12.94 1.31 2.33
N MET A 106 11.98 2.24 2.20
CA MET A 106 11.52 3.05 3.33
C MET A 106 10.89 2.19 4.43
N LEU A 107 10.11 1.17 4.07
CA LEU A 107 9.51 0.24 5.02
C LEU A 107 10.55 -0.71 5.63
N GLU A 108 11.52 -1.18 4.84
CA GLU A 108 12.63 -2.01 5.33
C GLU A 108 13.52 -1.24 6.33
N GLN A 109 13.72 0.07 6.11
CA GLN A 109 14.41 0.94 7.08
C GLN A 109 13.67 1.07 8.41
N LEU A 110 12.32 1.02 8.42
CA LEU A 110 11.55 0.98 9.66
C LEU A 110 11.90 -0.27 10.48
N LEU A 111 11.98 -1.43 9.83
CA LEU A 111 12.33 -2.69 10.49
C LEU A 111 13.77 -2.70 11.03
N ALA A 112 14.69 -2.02 10.36
CA ALA A 112 16.09 -1.93 10.78
C ALA A 112 16.31 -0.99 11.99
N THR A 113 15.35 -0.13 12.30
CA THR A 113 15.42 0.85 13.40
C THR A 113 14.50 0.55 14.58
N SER A 114 13.75 -0.55 14.52
CA SER A 114 12.81 -1.02 15.56
C SER A 114 13.43 -2.05 16.49
#